data_AF-A0A126YBY7-F1
#
_entry.id   AF-A0A126YBY7-F1
#
_cell.length_a   1.000
_cell.length_b   1.000
_cell.length_c   1.000
_cell.angle_alpha   90.00
_cell.angle_beta   90.00
_cell.angle_gamma   90.00
#
_symmetry.space_group_name_H-M   'P 1'
#
loop_
_entity.id
_entity.type
_entity.pdbx_description
1 polymer ?
#
loop_
_entity_poly.entity_id
_entity_poly.type
_entity_poly.pdbx_seq_one_letter_code
_entity_poly.pdbx_strand_id
1 'polypeptide(L)'
;MDVRCPVCATPETGRELCEVCGVRLYGDPVLGAATARDLAAAEAALGAARHAWDLRAAALVAPGPETDGHHRLTAVLGGTPPGDGHVPAGAPREETGDSTRVQALLAGRAQVSFLECAPDGLHLTQVQITRAGIPVPGDTSSTPWRSVVPALDGDPTLRRFQLAGGVGTLPPVDRRAFDEAVRAWLAESLRTAPGATAVLLRSAPGWELLRRAGAVAVQNPAVRLAADGEGGAPEGRPGGAVRVRRLLRTLPLPADHTLLLARVDPHTGAVHPHSHVLFPAGLVLRPDETVTAEVTVYGGPTDSTPLLPVLAGPPAPGTPALALRQLKVRALEPERLTFALRGPGEVELVAPAGERTPEEPTADLSRLLAALPRRMVRPPALELLLTVDLGGADRAETEERLAFVREVAALLARKDPAGATVRAGAVGHYDHTDYETAWAKAGLLLRAPVVARPPAELLAALATWSPAPGRQDTVSSLEDALHEAAVLAARRPVGADSDETCRVLLVVGGRPPAPARQHGVVPACPRGTDWRTALGRLRAGGFRLLARTHPATGPPAPDAAARQAGRYAAEAWRALGADGVFRPGADSPQDVVRALDPPWRHEGPACPLAFAAPLR
;
A
#
# COMPACT_ATOMS: atom_id res chain seq x y z
N MET A 1 -67.40 -20.83 -5.99
CA MET A 1 -66.83 -20.88 -4.64
C MET A 1 -65.39 -21.34 -4.80
N ASP A 2 -64.41 -20.49 -4.51
CA ASP A 2 -63.00 -20.88 -4.52
C ASP A 2 -62.77 -21.83 -3.32
N VAL A 3 -62.63 -23.12 -3.60
CA VAL A 3 -62.35 -24.12 -2.58
C VAL A 3 -60.88 -23.97 -2.15
N ARG A 4 -60.61 -23.92 -0.85
CA ARG A 4 -59.28 -23.72 -0.26
C ARG A 4 -58.98 -24.84 0.72
N CYS A 5 -57.72 -25.25 0.78
CA CYS A 5 -57.25 -26.25 1.74
C CYS A 5 -57.58 -25.79 3.17
N PRO A 6 -58.30 -26.61 3.95
CA PRO A 6 -58.76 -26.22 5.29
C PRO A 6 -57.62 -26.17 6.34
N VAL A 7 -56.40 -26.59 5.98
CA VAL A 7 -55.22 -26.59 6.86
C VAL A 7 -54.33 -25.36 6.63
N CYS A 8 -53.91 -25.11 5.39
CA CYS A 8 -52.96 -24.04 5.07
C CYS A 8 -53.54 -22.88 4.24
N ALA A 9 -54.85 -22.89 3.99
CA ALA A 9 -55.59 -21.87 3.21
C ALA A 9 -55.11 -21.67 1.76
N THR A 10 -54.29 -22.58 1.23
CA THR A 10 -53.88 -22.57 -0.19
C THR A 10 -55.07 -22.94 -1.08
N PRO A 11 -55.30 -22.24 -2.21
CA PRO A 11 -56.34 -22.62 -3.17
C PRO A 11 -56.21 -24.08 -3.61
N GLU A 12 -57.31 -24.82 -3.68
CA GLU A 12 -57.29 -26.22 -4.09
C GLU A 12 -57.10 -26.35 -5.60
N THR A 13 -56.25 -27.29 -6.00
CA THR A 13 -55.94 -27.59 -7.41
C THR A 13 -56.65 -28.85 -7.93
N GLY A 14 -57.61 -29.40 -7.15
CA GLY A 14 -58.34 -30.63 -7.47
C GLY A 14 -57.53 -31.93 -7.28
N ARG A 15 -56.39 -31.86 -6.58
CA ARG A 15 -55.57 -33.03 -6.22
C ARG A 15 -56.01 -33.65 -4.91
N GLU A 16 -55.71 -34.93 -4.71
CA GLU A 16 -56.02 -35.66 -3.47
C GLU A 16 -55.24 -35.14 -2.25
N LEU A 17 -54.01 -34.65 -2.47
CA LEU A 17 -53.15 -34.07 -1.45
C LEU A 17 -52.92 -32.58 -1.74
N CYS A 18 -52.89 -31.76 -0.68
CA CYS A 18 -52.47 -30.37 -0.81
C CYS A 18 -50.96 -30.29 -1.09
N GLU A 19 -50.57 -29.63 -2.17
CA GLU A 19 -49.16 -29.48 -2.60
C GLU A 19 -48.27 -28.71 -1.60
N VAL A 20 -48.87 -27.99 -0.66
CA VAL A 20 -48.14 -27.17 0.31
C VAL A 20 -48.04 -27.86 1.67
N CYS A 21 -49.16 -28.33 2.23
CA CYS A 21 -49.18 -28.92 3.57
C CYS A 21 -49.20 -30.46 3.58
N GLY A 22 -49.35 -31.10 2.42
CA GLY A 22 -49.39 -32.55 2.27
C GLY A 22 -50.64 -33.22 2.85
N VAL A 23 -51.61 -32.46 3.36
CA VAL A 23 -52.85 -33.04 3.90
C VAL A 23 -53.71 -33.62 2.78
N ARG A 24 -54.34 -34.77 3.07
CA ARG A 24 -55.34 -35.38 2.19
C ARG A 24 -56.65 -34.59 2.25
N LEU A 25 -57.11 -34.09 1.10
CA LEU A 25 -58.29 -33.24 0.97
C LEU A 25 -59.58 -34.06 0.83
N TYR A 26 -59.48 -35.26 0.25
CA TYR A 26 -60.60 -36.17 0.06
C TYR A 26 -60.32 -37.51 0.75
N GLY A 27 -61.21 -37.91 1.67
CA GLY A 27 -61.14 -39.22 2.34
C GLY A 27 -61.39 -40.38 1.37
N ASP A 28 -61.23 -41.61 1.86
CA ASP A 28 -61.60 -42.79 1.08
C ASP A 28 -63.11 -42.78 0.79
N PRO A 29 -63.52 -43.12 -0.45
CA PRO A 29 -64.94 -43.18 -0.78
C PRO A 29 -65.64 -44.21 0.10
N VAL A 30 -66.73 -43.79 0.75
CA VAL A 30 -67.58 -44.66 1.58
C VAL A 30 -68.82 -45.10 0.81
N LEU A 31 -69.27 -46.35 1.02
CA LEU A 31 -70.52 -46.85 0.43
C LEU A 31 -71.72 -46.36 1.24
N GLY A 32 -72.47 -45.40 0.69
CA GLY A 32 -73.64 -44.79 1.34
C GLY A 32 -73.38 -43.40 1.90
N ALA A 33 -74.28 -42.89 2.76
CA ALA A 33 -74.09 -41.60 3.42
C ALA A 33 -73.03 -41.71 4.54
N ALA A 34 -72.19 -40.67 4.68
CA ALA A 34 -71.18 -40.61 5.75
C ALA A 34 -71.83 -40.74 7.13
N THR A 35 -71.29 -41.62 7.99
CA THR A 35 -71.79 -41.78 9.36
C THR A 35 -71.28 -40.66 10.27
N ALA A 36 -71.93 -40.46 11.41
CA ALA A 36 -71.46 -39.53 12.44
C ALA A 36 -70.02 -39.86 12.92
N ARG A 37 -69.65 -41.15 12.89
CA ARG A 37 -68.29 -41.60 13.24
C ARG A 37 -67.27 -41.20 12.17
N ASP A 38 -67.63 -41.29 10.89
CA ASP A 38 -66.76 -40.89 9.78
C ASP A 38 -66.52 -39.38 9.80
N LEU A 39 -67.57 -38.60 10.05
CA LEU A 39 -67.47 -37.15 10.21
C LEU A 39 -66.60 -36.77 11.40
N ALA A 40 -66.77 -37.41 12.57
CA ALA A 40 -65.95 -37.14 13.75
C ALA A 40 -64.47 -37.52 13.55
N ALA A 41 -64.19 -38.63 12.86
CA ALA A 41 -62.82 -39.03 12.51
C ALA A 41 -62.17 -38.05 11.54
N ALA A 42 -62.91 -37.58 10.53
CA ALA A 42 -62.44 -36.56 9.60
C ALA A 42 -62.16 -35.22 10.29
N GLU A 43 -63.05 -34.77 11.19
CA GLU A 43 -62.87 -33.56 11.99
C GLU A 43 -61.63 -33.65 12.88
N ALA A 44 -61.42 -34.79 13.57
CA ALA A 44 -60.26 -35.02 14.42
C ALA A 44 -58.94 -35.04 13.62
N ALA A 45 -58.93 -35.72 12.47
CA ALA A 45 -57.77 -35.74 11.58
C ALA A 45 -57.45 -34.34 11.03
N LEU A 46 -58.48 -33.57 10.65
CA LEU A 46 -58.32 -32.19 10.21
C LEU A 46 -57.79 -31.27 11.33
N GLY A 47 -58.31 -31.43 12.56
CA GLY A 47 -57.82 -30.71 13.73
C GLY A 47 -56.35 -30.98 14.04
N ALA A 48 -55.94 -32.26 14.00
CA ALA A 48 -54.54 -32.65 14.17
C ALA A 48 -53.63 -32.08 13.08
N ALA A 49 -54.08 -32.11 11.81
CA ALA A 49 -53.32 -31.56 10.69
C ALA A 49 -53.14 -30.03 10.78
N ARG A 50 -54.19 -29.30 11.18
CA ARG A 50 -54.14 -27.85 11.46
C ARG A 50 -53.13 -27.54 12.56
N HIS A 51 -53.24 -28.23 13.69
CA HIS A 51 -52.36 -28.01 14.83
C HIS A 51 -50.90 -28.32 14.48
N ALA A 52 -50.62 -29.43 13.78
CA ALA A 52 -49.27 -29.77 13.34
C ALA A 52 -48.68 -28.75 12.34
N TRP A 53 -49.51 -28.17 11.47
CA TRP A 53 -49.10 -27.11 10.56
C TRP A 53 -48.71 -25.83 11.33
N ASP A 54 -49.55 -25.42 12.26
CA ASP A 54 -49.32 -24.22 13.06
C ASP A 54 -48.12 -24.36 14.01
N LEU A 55 -47.89 -25.55 14.60
CA LEU A 55 -46.70 -25.81 15.41
C LEU A 55 -45.39 -25.63 14.62
N ARG A 56 -45.36 -26.05 13.34
CA ARG A 56 -44.18 -25.82 12.48
C ARG A 56 -43.94 -24.34 12.25
N ALA A 57 -45.00 -23.56 12.01
CA ALA A 57 -44.89 -22.12 11.85
C ALA A 57 -44.42 -21.43 13.15
N ALA A 58 -44.95 -21.84 14.31
CA ALA A 58 -44.56 -21.30 15.61
C ALA A 58 -43.08 -21.57 15.94
N ALA A 59 -42.57 -22.78 15.64
CA ALA A 59 -41.17 -23.15 15.85
C ALA A 59 -40.18 -22.25 15.07
N LEU A 60 -40.58 -21.72 13.91
CA LEU A 60 -39.76 -20.79 13.11
C LEU A 60 -39.70 -19.37 13.69
N VAL A 61 -40.69 -18.99 14.51
CA VAL A 61 -40.82 -17.65 15.09
C VAL A 61 -40.21 -17.59 16.49
N ALA A 62 -40.41 -18.63 17.30
CA ALA A 62 -39.94 -18.72 18.68
C ALA A 62 -39.43 -20.15 18.94
N PRO A 63 -38.14 -20.45 18.66
CA PRO A 63 -37.59 -21.80 18.80
C PRO A 63 -37.40 -22.26 20.26
N GLY A 64 -37.72 -21.42 21.26
CA GLY A 64 -37.56 -21.73 22.68
C GLY A 64 -38.78 -21.35 23.54
N PRO A 65 -39.08 -22.12 24.61
CA PRO A 65 -40.28 -21.97 25.43
C PRO A 65 -40.31 -20.73 26.34
N GLU A 66 -39.18 -20.04 26.53
CA GLU A 66 -39.04 -18.93 27.49
C GLU A 66 -39.14 -17.51 26.88
N THR A 67 -39.62 -17.39 25.63
CA THR A 67 -39.78 -16.07 25.01
C THR A 67 -41.19 -15.52 25.19
N ASP A 68 -41.35 -14.22 25.45
CA ASP A 68 -42.67 -13.54 25.47
C ASP A 68 -43.52 -13.81 24.21
N GLY A 69 -42.84 -14.09 23.08
CA GLY A 69 -43.47 -14.51 21.84
C GLY A 69 -44.17 -15.87 21.93
N HIS A 70 -43.67 -16.78 22.76
CA HIS A 70 -44.25 -18.10 22.97
C HIS A 70 -45.67 -18.01 23.56
N HIS A 71 -45.86 -17.22 24.63
CA HIS A 71 -47.19 -17.02 25.25
C HIS A 71 -48.23 -16.45 24.27
N ARG A 72 -47.82 -15.50 23.41
CA ARG A 72 -48.71 -14.93 22.38
C ARG A 72 -49.06 -15.95 21.29
N LEU A 73 -48.12 -16.82 20.92
CA LEU A 73 -48.35 -17.89 19.96
C LEU A 73 -49.27 -18.97 20.54
N THR A 74 -49.07 -19.37 21.80
CA THR A 74 -49.93 -20.38 22.47
C THR A 74 -51.40 -19.98 22.49
N ALA A 75 -51.71 -18.67 22.63
CA ALA A 75 -53.09 -18.17 22.59
C ALA A 75 -53.77 -18.32 21.20
N VAL A 76 -52.98 -18.51 20.14
CA VAL A 76 -53.44 -18.57 18.75
C VAL A 76 -53.39 -19.98 18.17
N LEU A 77 -52.56 -20.87 18.72
CA LEU A 77 -52.50 -22.29 18.37
C LEU A 77 -53.78 -23.00 18.85
N GLY A 78 -54.76 -23.17 17.96
CA GLY A 78 -55.98 -23.93 18.27
C GLY A 78 -55.68 -25.41 18.51
N GLY A 79 -56.20 -25.96 19.62
CA GLY A 79 -56.16 -27.40 19.95
C GLY A 79 -55.33 -27.77 21.18
N THR A 80 -55.69 -28.88 21.82
CA THR A 80 -54.89 -29.54 22.87
C THR A 80 -53.59 -30.10 22.26
N PRO A 81 -52.44 -30.04 22.98
CA PRO A 81 -51.18 -30.55 22.47
C PRO A 81 -51.31 -32.03 22.06
N PRO A 82 -50.72 -32.46 20.94
CA PRO A 82 -50.62 -33.86 20.61
C PRO A 82 -49.77 -34.57 21.66
N GLY A 83 -50.15 -35.79 22.05
CA GLY A 83 -49.30 -36.65 22.87
C GLY A 83 -47.94 -36.87 22.21
N ASP A 84 -46.90 -36.90 23.03
CA ASP A 84 -45.49 -37.00 22.64
C ASP A 84 -45.25 -38.00 21.49
N GLY A 85 -44.81 -37.53 20.32
CA GLY A 85 -44.41 -38.47 19.26
C GLY A 85 -44.36 -38.02 17.79
N HIS A 86 -44.48 -36.74 17.43
CA HIS A 86 -44.31 -36.35 16.02
C HIS A 86 -43.50 -35.06 15.83
N VAL A 87 -42.18 -35.23 15.75
CA VAL A 87 -41.28 -34.24 15.15
C VAL A 87 -41.28 -34.49 13.63
N PRO A 88 -41.72 -33.55 12.78
CA PRO A 88 -41.60 -33.74 11.34
C PRO A 88 -40.13 -33.75 10.93
N ALA A 89 -39.76 -34.75 10.13
CA ALA A 89 -38.41 -34.98 9.63
C ALA A 89 -37.87 -33.75 8.88
N GLY A 90 -36.56 -33.50 9.08
CA GLY A 90 -35.82 -32.36 8.55
C GLY A 90 -35.94 -32.20 7.04
N ALA A 91 -35.97 -30.94 6.62
CA ALA A 91 -36.05 -30.54 5.21
C ALA A 91 -34.91 -31.16 4.39
N PRO A 92 -35.18 -31.52 3.11
CA PRO A 92 -34.15 -32.04 2.21
C PRO A 92 -33.04 -31.01 2.02
N ARG A 93 -31.81 -31.50 2.14
CA ARG A 93 -30.58 -30.75 1.98
C ARG A 93 -30.30 -30.62 0.47
N GLU A 94 -30.58 -29.45 -0.09
CA GLU A 94 -30.31 -29.15 -1.51
C GLU A 94 -28.91 -28.57 -1.72
N GLU A 95 -28.37 -28.87 -2.89
CA GLU A 95 -26.97 -28.67 -3.30
C GLU A 95 -26.52 -27.21 -3.36
N THR A 96 -25.21 -27.05 -3.15
CA THR A 96 -24.41 -25.82 -3.12
C THR A 96 -24.60 -24.93 -4.36
N GLY A 97 -24.84 -23.62 -4.12
CA GLY A 97 -24.96 -22.58 -5.14
C GLY A 97 -23.63 -22.12 -5.75
N ASP A 98 -23.67 -21.82 -7.05
CA ASP A 98 -22.54 -21.52 -7.93
C ASP A 98 -22.37 -20.00 -8.14
N SER A 99 -21.27 -19.43 -7.63
CA SER A 99 -20.94 -17.99 -7.70
C SER A 99 -20.80 -17.47 -9.14
N THR A 100 -20.56 -18.35 -10.11
CA THR A 100 -20.49 -17.98 -11.54
C THR A 100 -21.81 -17.42 -12.07
N ARG A 101 -22.96 -17.83 -11.51
CA ARG A 101 -24.28 -17.33 -11.95
C ARG A 101 -24.52 -15.89 -11.55
N VAL A 102 -24.03 -15.45 -10.38
CA VAL A 102 -24.16 -14.06 -9.93
C VAL A 102 -23.26 -13.15 -10.76
N GLN A 103 -22.04 -13.59 -11.08
CA GLN A 103 -21.13 -12.82 -11.93
C GLN A 103 -21.74 -12.55 -13.33
N ALA A 104 -22.35 -13.56 -13.95
CA ALA A 104 -23.03 -13.40 -15.24
C ALA A 104 -24.19 -12.38 -15.18
N LEU A 105 -24.84 -12.24 -14.01
CA LEU A 105 -25.91 -11.27 -13.80
C LEU A 105 -25.39 -9.85 -13.56
N LEU A 106 -24.14 -9.68 -13.15
CA LEU A 106 -23.51 -8.37 -12.98
C LEU A 106 -22.86 -7.88 -14.29
N ALA A 107 -22.37 -8.79 -15.13
CA ALA A 107 -21.63 -8.46 -16.34
C ALA A 107 -22.38 -7.51 -17.29
N GLY A 108 -21.70 -6.45 -17.73
CA GLY A 108 -22.22 -5.47 -18.70
C GLY A 108 -23.30 -4.51 -18.16
N ARG A 109 -23.53 -4.48 -16.84
CA ARG A 109 -24.54 -3.63 -16.22
C ARG A 109 -23.90 -2.51 -15.42
N ALA A 110 -24.60 -1.38 -15.32
CA ALA A 110 -24.21 -0.28 -14.44
C ALA A 110 -24.75 -0.46 -13.01
N GLN A 111 -25.88 -1.16 -12.86
CA GLN A 111 -26.55 -1.36 -11.59
C GLN A 111 -27.33 -2.68 -11.57
N VAL A 112 -27.35 -3.35 -10.41
CA VAL A 112 -28.17 -4.53 -10.13
C VAL A 112 -28.77 -4.39 -8.74
N SER A 113 -30.05 -4.75 -8.59
CA SER A 113 -30.71 -4.74 -7.28
C SER A 113 -30.76 -6.15 -6.70
N PHE A 114 -30.54 -6.30 -5.40
CA PHE A 114 -30.72 -7.56 -4.69
C PHE A 114 -31.99 -7.49 -3.85
N LEU A 115 -32.92 -8.40 -4.10
CA LEU A 115 -34.20 -8.51 -3.40
C LEU A 115 -34.12 -9.63 -2.37
N GLU A 116 -34.47 -9.35 -1.13
CA GLU A 116 -34.63 -10.34 -0.08
C GLU A 116 -36.06 -10.28 0.49
N CYS A 117 -36.73 -11.43 0.51
CA CYS A 117 -37.98 -11.61 1.25
C CYS A 117 -37.66 -12.15 2.65
N ALA A 118 -37.50 -11.25 3.63
CA ALA A 118 -37.14 -11.58 5.00
C ALA A 118 -38.36 -11.51 5.94
N PRO A 119 -38.31 -12.10 7.14
CA PRO A 119 -39.44 -12.10 8.08
C PRO A 119 -39.86 -10.71 8.61
N ASP A 120 -38.96 -9.72 8.55
CA ASP A 120 -39.18 -8.35 9.00
C ASP A 120 -39.65 -7.41 7.86
N GLY A 121 -39.33 -7.73 6.61
CA GLY A 121 -39.76 -6.95 5.46
C GLY A 121 -39.22 -7.45 4.13
N LEU A 122 -39.52 -6.68 3.08
CA LEU A 122 -38.90 -6.79 1.77
C LEU A 122 -37.72 -5.82 1.70
N HIS A 123 -36.52 -6.35 1.50
CA HIS A 123 -35.30 -5.56 1.42
C HIS A 123 -34.80 -5.49 -0.01
N LEU A 124 -34.48 -4.29 -0.49
CA LEU A 124 -33.90 -4.06 -1.81
C LEU A 124 -32.56 -3.35 -1.64
N THR A 125 -31.46 -4.06 -1.88
CA THR A 125 -30.11 -3.50 -1.85
C THR A 125 -29.67 -3.15 -3.26
N GLN A 126 -29.36 -1.90 -3.53
CA GLN A 126 -28.82 -1.51 -4.84
C GLN A 126 -27.31 -1.72 -4.87
N VAL A 127 -26.80 -2.34 -5.92
CA VAL A 127 -25.35 -2.52 -6.15
C VAL A 127 -24.98 -1.81 -7.44
N GLN A 128 -24.09 -0.83 -7.33
CA GLN A 128 -23.53 -0.11 -8.46
C GLN A 128 -22.32 -0.86 -8.97
N ILE A 129 -22.14 -0.93 -10.29
CA ILE A 129 -20.99 -1.58 -10.91
C ILE A 129 -20.14 -0.47 -11.52
N THR A 130 -18.94 -0.31 -10.99
CA THR A 130 -17.99 0.68 -11.50
C THR A 130 -17.59 0.36 -12.94
N ARG A 131 -16.98 1.31 -13.65
CA ARG A 131 -16.43 1.07 -15.00
C ARG A 131 -15.42 -0.07 -15.06
N ALA A 132 -14.75 -0.37 -13.94
CA ALA A 132 -13.83 -1.50 -13.81
C ALA A 132 -14.53 -2.85 -13.50
N GLY A 133 -15.87 -2.88 -13.51
CA GLY A 133 -16.65 -4.08 -13.20
C GLY A 133 -16.73 -4.40 -11.70
N ILE A 134 -16.25 -3.52 -10.82
CA ILE A 134 -16.26 -3.75 -9.37
C ILE A 134 -17.63 -3.40 -8.79
N PRO A 135 -18.29 -4.33 -8.09
CA PRO A 135 -19.56 -4.08 -7.42
C PRO A 135 -19.37 -3.30 -6.11
N VAL A 136 -20.08 -2.19 -5.97
CA VAL A 136 -20.10 -1.36 -4.78
C VAL A 136 -21.52 -1.38 -4.20
N PRO A 137 -21.73 -1.90 -2.98
CA PRO A 137 -23.04 -1.87 -2.35
C PRO A 137 -23.45 -0.41 -2.08
N GLY A 138 -24.63 -0.05 -2.55
CA GLY A 138 -25.30 1.22 -2.26
C GLY A 138 -26.36 1.07 -1.18
N ASP A 139 -27.33 1.98 -1.19
CA ASP A 139 -28.38 2.01 -0.17
C ASP A 139 -29.27 0.77 -0.21
N THR A 140 -29.72 0.37 0.99
CA THR A 140 -30.71 -0.68 1.18
C THR A 140 -32.04 -0.06 1.60
N SER A 141 -33.07 -0.21 0.78
CA SER A 141 -34.43 0.13 1.19
C SER A 141 -35.11 -1.07 1.83
N SER A 142 -35.85 -0.82 2.91
CA SER A 142 -36.62 -1.83 3.64
C SER A 142 -38.10 -1.43 3.63
N THR A 143 -38.96 -2.31 3.14
CA THR A 143 -40.42 -2.13 3.19
C THR A 143 -41.03 -3.13 4.17
N PRO A 144 -41.67 -2.67 5.26
CA PRO A 144 -42.36 -3.56 6.19
C PRO A 144 -43.51 -4.33 5.52
N TRP A 145 -43.68 -5.60 5.88
CA TRP A 145 -44.72 -6.46 5.30
C TRP A 145 -46.14 -5.89 5.41
N ARG A 146 -46.45 -5.18 6.50
CA ARG A 146 -47.79 -4.61 6.72
C ARG A 146 -48.10 -3.44 5.77
N SER A 147 -47.07 -2.75 5.27
CA SER A 147 -47.22 -1.71 4.26
C SER A 147 -47.52 -2.31 2.88
N VAL A 148 -47.08 -3.55 2.63
CA VAL A 148 -47.32 -4.27 1.37
C VAL A 148 -48.63 -5.04 1.43
N VAL A 149 -48.86 -5.78 2.51
CA VAL A 149 -50.05 -6.62 2.74
C VAL A 149 -50.73 -6.15 4.03
N PRO A 150 -51.67 -5.18 3.95
CA PRO A 150 -52.35 -4.63 5.13
C PRO A 150 -53.17 -5.64 5.93
N ALA A 151 -53.53 -6.78 5.31
CA ALA A 151 -54.26 -7.87 5.95
C ALA A 151 -53.43 -8.68 6.97
N LEU A 152 -52.11 -8.49 7.02
CA LEU A 152 -51.26 -9.09 8.05
C LEU A 152 -51.48 -8.42 9.41
N ASP A 153 -51.28 -9.19 10.48
CA ASP A 153 -51.46 -8.73 11.84
C ASP A 153 -50.54 -7.54 12.19
N GLY A 154 -51.01 -6.67 13.08
CA GLY A 154 -50.24 -5.54 13.59
C GLY A 154 -49.13 -5.95 14.55
N ASP A 155 -49.33 -7.05 15.29
CA ASP A 155 -48.34 -7.61 16.20
C ASP A 155 -47.19 -8.26 15.41
N PRO A 156 -45.92 -7.86 15.65
CA PRO A 156 -44.78 -8.43 14.93
C PRO A 156 -44.61 -9.95 15.03
N THR A 157 -44.99 -10.56 16.16
CA THR A 157 -44.89 -12.00 16.41
C THR A 157 -45.97 -12.75 15.64
N LEU A 158 -47.22 -12.30 15.72
CA LEU A 158 -48.34 -12.91 14.99
C LEU A 158 -48.19 -12.75 13.48
N ARG A 159 -47.69 -11.60 13.02
CA ARG A 159 -47.34 -11.38 11.62
C ARG A 159 -46.24 -12.33 11.14
N ARG A 160 -45.20 -12.55 11.94
CA ARG A 160 -44.14 -13.54 11.62
C ARG A 160 -44.72 -14.96 11.56
N PHE A 161 -45.64 -15.30 12.44
CA PHE A 161 -46.35 -16.59 12.42
C PHE A 161 -47.18 -16.76 11.14
N GLN A 162 -47.94 -15.74 10.74
CA GLN A 162 -48.66 -15.73 9.46
C GLN A 162 -47.72 -15.85 8.26
N LEU A 163 -46.57 -15.15 8.27
CA LEU A 163 -45.54 -15.22 7.22
C LEU A 163 -44.86 -16.59 7.13
N ALA A 164 -44.72 -17.30 8.26
CA ALA A 164 -44.27 -18.68 8.28
C ALA A 164 -45.33 -19.65 7.71
N GLY A 165 -46.58 -19.20 7.57
CA GLY A 165 -47.69 -19.95 6.98
C GLY A 165 -48.78 -20.32 7.99
N GLY A 166 -48.57 -20.04 9.28
CA GLY A 166 -49.50 -20.35 10.36
C GLY A 166 -50.84 -19.63 10.20
N VAL A 167 -51.92 -20.32 10.56
CA VAL A 167 -53.29 -19.81 10.51
C VAL A 167 -53.82 -19.65 11.93
N GLY A 168 -53.78 -20.72 12.74
CA GLY A 168 -54.30 -20.71 14.10
C GLY A 168 -55.76 -20.24 14.16
N THR A 169 -56.06 -19.42 15.16
CA THR A 169 -57.35 -18.72 15.31
C THR A 169 -57.41 -17.37 14.58
N LEU A 170 -56.35 -16.97 13.87
CA LEU A 170 -56.31 -15.71 13.13
C LEU A 170 -57.10 -15.80 11.82
N PRO A 171 -57.62 -14.68 11.30
CA PRO A 171 -58.12 -14.62 9.93
C PRO A 171 -57.02 -15.09 8.94
N PRO A 172 -57.31 -16.08 8.08
CA PRO A 172 -56.31 -16.57 7.14
C PRO A 172 -55.96 -15.49 6.12
N VAL A 173 -54.67 -15.30 5.86
CA VAL A 173 -54.19 -14.41 4.81
C VAL A 173 -54.58 -14.98 3.46
N ASP A 174 -55.39 -14.24 2.71
CA ASP A 174 -55.77 -14.62 1.35
C ASP A 174 -54.53 -14.69 0.46
N ARG A 175 -54.21 -15.89 -0.03
CA ARG A 175 -53.00 -16.16 -0.82
C ARG A 175 -53.00 -15.43 -2.16
N ARG A 176 -54.18 -15.23 -2.78
CA ARG A 176 -54.29 -14.49 -4.04
C ARG A 176 -54.10 -13.00 -3.82
N ALA A 177 -54.73 -12.44 -2.79
CA ALA A 177 -54.55 -11.03 -2.42
C ALA A 177 -53.10 -10.74 -1.99
N PHE A 178 -52.45 -11.68 -1.29
CA PHE A 178 -51.03 -11.62 -0.96
C PHE A 178 -50.15 -11.54 -2.22
N ASP A 179 -50.38 -12.44 -3.19
CA ASP A 179 -49.62 -12.46 -4.44
C ASP A 179 -49.82 -11.17 -5.26
N GLU A 180 -51.04 -10.68 -5.33
CA GLU A 180 -51.39 -9.42 -6.02
C GLU A 180 -50.71 -8.22 -5.35
N ALA A 181 -50.68 -8.16 -4.02
CA ALA A 181 -50.01 -7.11 -3.26
C ALA A 181 -48.48 -7.13 -3.46
N VAL A 182 -47.85 -8.31 -3.41
CA VAL A 182 -46.41 -8.46 -3.70
C VAL A 182 -46.11 -8.06 -5.14
N ARG A 183 -46.95 -8.46 -6.11
CA ARG A 183 -46.79 -8.09 -7.52
C ARG A 183 -46.91 -6.58 -7.73
N ALA A 184 -47.85 -5.92 -7.04
CA ALA A 184 -48.00 -4.47 -7.09
C ALA A 184 -46.76 -3.74 -6.52
N TRP A 185 -46.26 -4.19 -5.36
CA TRP A 185 -45.05 -3.62 -4.76
C TRP A 185 -43.81 -3.81 -5.64
N LEU A 186 -43.63 -4.99 -6.25
CA LEU A 186 -42.53 -5.26 -7.19
C LEU A 186 -42.59 -4.34 -8.40
N ALA A 187 -43.80 -4.16 -8.95
CA ALA A 187 -44.01 -3.30 -10.10
C ALA A 187 -43.66 -1.85 -9.79
N GLU A 188 -43.95 -1.36 -8.58
CA GLU A 188 -43.59 0.00 -8.18
C GLU A 188 -42.08 0.14 -7.87
N SER A 189 -41.54 -0.79 -7.09
CA SER A 189 -40.17 -0.69 -6.55
C SER A 189 -39.07 -0.93 -7.59
N LEU A 190 -39.36 -1.68 -8.67
CA LEU A 190 -38.41 -1.96 -9.74
C LEU A 190 -38.55 -1.02 -10.96
N ARG A 191 -39.62 -0.22 -11.04
CA ARG A 191 -39.91 0.69 -12.17
C ARG A 191 -38.93 1.85 -12.28
N THR A 192 -38.13 2.13 -11.25
CA THR A 192 -37.29 3.33 -11.17
C THR A 192 -36.04 3.31 -12.03
N ALA A 193 -35.74 2.24 -12.79
CA ALA A 193 -34.60 2.22 -13.71
C ALA A 193 -34.90 1.45 -15.02
N PRO A 194 -34.75 2.07 -16.21
CA PRO A 194 -34.81 1.36 -17.49
C PRO A 194 -33.75 0.24 -17.56
N GLY A 195 -34.16 -1.00 -17.84
CA GLY A 195 -33.25 -2.16 -17.88
C GLY A 195 -32.89 -2.74 -16.51
N ALA A 196 -33.58 -2.33 -15.43
CA ALA A 196 -33.38 -2.86 -14.09
C ALA A 196 -33.45 -4.39 -14.07
N THR A 197 -32.41 -5.02 -13.53
CA THR A 197 -32.45 -6.44 -13.19
C THR A 197 -32.28 -6.59 -11.69
N ALA A 198 -33.16 -7.39 -11.10
CA ALA A 198 -33.09 -7.76 -9.70
C ALA A 198 -32.65 -9.21 -9.53
N VAL A 199 -31.87 -9.47 -8.50
CA VAL A 199 -31.43 -10.80 -8.09
C VAL A 199 -32.17 -11.16 -6.81
N LEU A 200 -32.99 -12.20 -6.84
CA LEU A 200 -33.67 -12.70 -5.66
C LEU A 200 -32.69 -13.52 -4.81
N LEU A 201 -32.47 -13.10 -3.57
CA LEU A 201 -31.82 -13.89 -2.54
C LEU A 201 -32.84 -14.90 -1.97
N ARG A 202 -32.50 -16.19 -1.98
CA ARG A 202 -33.41 -17.22 -1.43
C ARG A 202 -33.71 -16.95 0.04
N SER A 203 -34.99 -17.02 0.40
CA SER A 203 -35.49 -16.96 1.78
C SER A 203 -35.13 -18.24 2.54
N ALA A 204 -35.08 -18.14 3.87
CA ALA A 204 -34.87 -19.29 4.74
C ALA A 204 -35.96 -20.36 4.54
N PRO A 205 -35.60 -21.66 4.55
CA PRO A 205 -36.56 -22.75 4.38
C PRO A 205 -37.63 -22.72 5.48
N GLY A 206 -38.83 -23.19 5.13
CA GLY A 206 -39.97 -23.29 6.06
C GLY A 206 -40.88 -22.05 6.13
N TRP A 207 -40.47 -20.89 5.61
CA TRP A 207 -41.31 -19.69 5.60
C TRP A 207 -42.25 -19.66 4.38
N GLU A 208 -43.46 -20.18 4.52
CA GLU A 208 -44.32 -20.45 3.37
C GLU A 208 -44.74 -19.20 2.59
N LEU A 209 -45.14 -18.11 3.26
CA LEU A 209 -45.48 -16.87 2.53
C LEU A 209 -44.25 -16.16 1.96
N LEU A 210 -43.08 -16.28 2.59
CA LEU A 210 -41.84 -15.73 2.03
C LEU A 210 -41.41 -16.50 0.78
N ARG A 211 -41.52 -17.84 0.82
CA ARG A 211 -41.30 -18.71 -0.34
C ARG A 211 -42.26 -18.34 -1.48
N ARG A 212 -43.54 -18.11 -1.15
CA ARG A 212 -44.56 -17.67 -2.12
C ARG A 212 -44.24 -16.29 -2.71
N ALA A 213 -43.85 -15.33 -1.88
CA ALA A 213 -43.42 -14.01 -2.36
C ALA A 213 -42.22 -14.12 -3.31
N GLY A 214 -41.25 -14.99 -3.00
CA GLY A 214 -40.14 -15.31 -3.90
C GLY A 214 -40.62 -15.90 -5.23
N ALA A 215 -41.58 -16.83 -5.22
CA ALA A 215 -42.16 -17.39 -6.43
C ALA A 215 -42.89 -16.33 -7.28
N VAL A 216 -43.60 -15.40 -6.66
CA VAL A 216 -44.22 -14.24 -7.34
C VAL A 216 -43.15 -13.33 -7.93
N ALA A 217 -42.05 -13.07 -7.21
CA ALA A 217 -40.96 -12.24 -7.70
C ALA A 217 -40.34 -12.80 -8.97
N VAL A 218 -40.11 -14.11 -9.05
CA VAL A 218 -39.51 -14.77 -10.22
C VAL A 218 -40.40 -14.72 -11.47
N GLN A 219 -41.72 -14.57 -11.30
CA GLN A 219 -42.63 -14.33 -12.44
C GLN A 219 -42.41 -12.98 -13.11
N ASN A 220 -41.75 -12.02 -12.43
CA ASN A 220 -41.42 -10.74 -13.01
C ASN A 220 -40.21 -10.88 -13.98
N PRO A 221 -40.33 -10.49 -15.26
CA PRO A 221 -39.25 -10.59 -16.24
C PRO A 221 -37.97 -9.82 -15.87
N ALA A 222 -38.02 -8.88 -14.93
CA ALA A 222 -36.86 -8.15 -14.41
C ALA A 222 -36.11 -8.92 -13.31
N VAL A 223 -36.68 -9.97 -12.73
CA VAL A 223 -36.08 -10.71 -11.60
C VAL A 223 -35.38 -11.97 -12.12
N ARG A 224 -34.20 -12.25 -11.58
CA ARG A 224 -33.41 -13.46 -11.82
C ARG A 224 -33.12 -14.14 -10.49
N LEU A 225 -33.12 -15.46 -10.49
CA LEU A 225 -32.76 -16.27 -9.32
C LEU A 225 -31.24 -16.37 -9.20
N ALA A 226 -30.69 -16.02 -8.05
CA ALA A 226 -29.37 -16.50 -7.63
C ALA A 226 -29.56 -17.61 -6.60
N ALA A 227 -28.81 -18.71 -6.75
CA ALA A 227 -28.70 -19.71 -5.70
C ALA A 227 -27.68 -19.19 -4.68
N ASP A 228 -28.15 -18.77 -3.50
CA ASP A 228 -27.28 -18.45 -2.38
C ASP A 228 -26.93 -19.79 -1.69
N GLY A 229 -25.64 -20.09 -1.53
CA GLY A 229 -25.20 -21.31 -0.86
C GLY A 229 -25.56 -21.28 0.63
N GLU A 230 -25.93 -22.44 1.19
CA GLU A 230 -26.15 -22.58 2.63
C GLU A 230 -24.87 -22.25 3.42
N GLY A 231 -24.81 -21.05 3.98
CA GLY A 231 -24.11 -20.80 5.22
C GLY A 231 -25.14 -20.82 6.33
N GLY A 232 -25.18 -21.90 7.12
CA GLY A 232 -26.05 -22.03 8.29
C GLY A 232 -26.08 -20.73 9.07
N ALA A 233 -27.29 -20.23 9.32
CA ALA A 233 -27.50 -18.99 10.05
C ALA A 233 -26.84 -19.13 11.43
N PRO A 234 -25.84 -18.30 11.77
CA PRO A 234 -25.52 -18.06 13.17
C PRO A 234 -26.78 -17.45 13.80
N GLU A 235 -27.10 -17.88 15.01
CA GLU A 235 -28.14 -17.26 15.83
C GLU A 235 -27.88 -15.74 15.90
N GLY A 236 -28.90 -14.95 15.52
CA GLY A 236 -28.77 -13.50 15.33
C GLY A 236 -28.62 -13.10 13.86
N ARG A 237 -29.75 -13.03 13.15
CA ARG A 237 -29.81 -12.76 11.69
C ARG A 237 -29.21 -11.39 11.33
N PRO A 238 -28.16 -11.32 10.49
CA PRO A 238 -27.74 -10.08 9.85
C PRO A 238 -28.80 -9.63 8.81
N GLY A 239 -29.05 -8.33 8.68
CA GLY A 239 -29.96 -7.77 7.66
C GLY A 239 -29.45 -7.98 6.23
N GLY A 240 -30.32 -7.80 5.23
CA GLY A 240 -30.03 -8.10 3.82
C GLY A 240 -28.78 -7.47 3.23
N ALA A 241 -28.44 -6.25 3.67
CA ALA A 241 -27.19 -5.58 3.27
C ALA A 241 -25.92 -6.41 3.60
N VAL A 242 -25.91 -7.11 4.74
CA VAL A 242 -24.76 -7.94 5.17
C VAL A 242 -24.65 -9.18 4.30
N ARG A 243 -25.79 -9.81 3.96
CA ARG A 243 -25.81 -10.96 3.04
C ARG A 243 -25.32 -10.58 1.64
N VAL A 244 -25.81 -9.45 1.11
CA VAL A 244 -25.34 -8.92 -0.18
C VAL A 244 -23.84 -8.66 -0.14
N ARG A 245 -23.34 -7.97 0.91
CA ARG A 245 -21.91 -7.73 1.03
C ARG A 245 -21.10 -9.03 1.08
N ARG A 246 -21.54 -10.03 1.85
CA ARG A 246 -20.87 -11.34 1.93
C ARG A 246 -20.83 -12.03 0.57
N LEU A 247 -21.93 -12.01 -0.18
CA LEU A 247 -22.00 -12.54 -1.53
C LEU A 247 -21.01 -11.82 -2.46
N LEU A 248 -21.02 -10.49 -2.47
CA LEU A 248 -20.14 -9.68 -3.32
C LEU A 248 -18.64 -9.94 -3.03
N ARG A 249 -18.26 -10.18 -1.78
CA ARG A 249 -16.88 -10.49 -1.37
C ARG A 249 -16.34 -11.79 -1.99
N THR A 250 -17.23 -12.72 -2.35
CA THR A 250 -16.87 -14.02 -2.95
C THR A 250 -16.88 -14.00 -4.48
N LEU A 251 -17.11 -12.86 -5.11
CA LEU A 251 -17.00 -12.73 -6.56
C LEU A 251 -15.53 -12.69 -6.99
N PRO A 252 -15.18 -13.26 -8.16
CA PRO A 252 -13.84 -13.13 -8.71
C PRO A 252 -13.49 -11.67 -8.99
N LEU A 253 -12.22 -11.31 -8.78
CA LEU A 253 -11.73 -9.97 -9.13
C LEU A 253 -11.90 -9.71 -10.63
N PRO A 254 -12.57 -8.62 -11.05
CA PRO A 254 -12.83 -8.33 -12.46
C PRO A 254 -11.57 -7.86 -13.22
N ALA A 255 -10.56 -7.36 -12.51
CA ALA A 255 -9.30 -6.85 -13.04
C ALA A 255 -8.18 -6.99 -12.00
N ASP A 256 -6.93 -6.93 -12.46
CA ASP A 256 -5.76 -6.89 -11.57
C ASP A 256 -5.86 -5.67 -10.65
N HIS A 257 -5.67 -5.88 -9.35
CA HIS A 257 -5.56 -4.79 -8.39
C HIS A 257 -4.08 -4.42 -8.31
N THR A 258 -3.73 -3.26 -8.87
CA THR A 258 -2.33 -2.86 -9.07
C THR A 258 -1.95 -1.66 -8.22
N LEU A 259 -0.79 -1.71 -7.57
CA LEU A 259 -0.15 -0.55 -6.96
C LEU A 259 0.58 0.23 -8.05
N LEU A 260 0.24 1.50 -8.20
CA LEU A 260 0.92 2.39 -9.14
C LEU A 260 2.19 2.98 -8.49
N LEU A 261 3.33 2.71 -9.12
CA LEU A 261 4.66 3.17 -8.71
C LEU A 261 5.35 3.91 -9.85
N ALA A 262 6.42 4.64 -9.53
CA ALA A 262 7.35 5.16 -10.53
C ALA A 262 8.46 4.15 -10.80
N ARG A 263 8.91 4.05 -12.05
CA ARG A 263 10.08 3.26 -12.42
C ARG A 263 11.02 4.12 -13.26
N VAL A 264 12.30 4.09 -12.91
CA VAL A 264 13.36 4.78 -13.64
C VAL A 264 14.00 3.78 -14.60
N ASP A 265 14.12 4.15 -15.86
CA ASP A 265 14.94 3.43 -16.83
C ASP A 265 16.42 3.59 -16.45
N PRO A 266 17.17 2.50 -16.24
CA PRO A 266 18.53 2.57 -15.69
C PRO A 266 19.56 3.18 -16.65
N HIS A 267 19.28 3.24 -17.96
CA HIS A 267 20.23 3.76 -18.95
C HIS A 267 19.93 5.23 -19.27
N THR A 268 18.65 5.54 -19.47
CA THR A 268 18.20 6.87 -19.88
C THR A 268 17.81 7.73 -18.69
N GLY A 269 17.56 7.16 -17.51
CA GLY A 269 17.02 7.88 -16.36
C GLY A 269 15.55 8.30 -16.54
N ALA A 270 14.90 7.97 -17.66
CA ALA A 270 13.52 8.35 -17.92
C ALA A 270 12.59 7.72 -16.87
N VAL A 271 11.58 8.48 -16.41
CA VAL A 271 10.63 8.01 -15.40
C VAL A 271 9.31 7.66 -16.05
N HIS A 272 8.83 6.46 -15.77
CA HIS A 272 7.58 5.94 -16.32
C HIS A 272 6.69 5.39 -15.21
N PRO A 273 5.35 5.42 -15.39
CA PRO A 273 4.44 4.72 -14.49
C PRO A 273 4.68 3.21 -14.58
N HIS A 274 4.60 2.54 -13.44
CA HIS A 274 4.76 1.10 -13.31
C HIS A 274 3.64 0.51 -12.47
N SER A 275 2.97 -0.51 -13.01
CA SER A 275 1.94 -1.26 -12.30
C SER A 275 2.53 -2.50 -11.65
N HIS A 276 2.49 -2.53 -10.32
CA HIS A 276 2.83 -3.73 -9.55
C HIS A 276 1.53 -4.46 -9.18
N VAL A 277 1.32 -5.68 -9.67
CA VAL A 277 0.11 -6.47 -9.38
C VAL A 277 0.15 -6.94 -7.93
N LEU A 278 -0.78 -6.47 -7.10
CA LEU A 278 -0.96 -6.94 -5.72
C LEU A 278 -1.84 -8.20 -5.69
N PHE A 279 -2.96 -8.15 -6.41
CA PHE A 279 -3.92 -9.25 -6.49
C PHE A 279 -4.35 -9.45 -7.95
N PRO A 280 -4.16 -10.64 -8.53
CA PRO A 280 -4.46 -10.89 -9.94
C PRO A 280 -5.97 -10.98 -10.18
N ALA A 281 -6.40 -10.61 -11.38
CA ALA A 281 -7.75 -10.83 -11.88
C ALA A 281 -8.16 -12.30 -11.75
N GLY A 282 -9.43 -12.55 -11.46
CA GLY A 282 -9.96 -13.90 -11.26
C GLY A 282 -9.73 -14.50 -9.87
N LEU A 283 -8.96 -13.83 -8.98
CA LEU A 283 -8.84 -14.27 -7.58
C LEU A 283 -10.22 -14.27 -6.91
N VAL A 284 -10.56 -15.36 -6.23
CA VAL A 284 -11.82 -15.56 -5.48
C VAL A 284 -11.48 -15.77 -4.01
N LEU A 285 -12.17 -15.06 -3.13
CA LEU A 285 -12.07 -15.23 -1.69
C LEU A 285 -13.16 -16.18 -1.16
N ARG A 286 -12.83 -16.97 -0.15
CA ARG A 286 -13.84 -17.68 0.66
C ARG A 286 -14.63 -16.68 1.50
N PRO A 287 -15.85 -17.05 1.96
CA PRO A 287 -16.57 -16.23 2.92
C PRO A 287 -15.68 -15.88 4.11
N ASP A 288 -15.57 -14.59 4.39
CA ASP A 288 -14.81 -14.01 5.52
C ASP A 288 -13.28 -14.18 5.46
N GLU A 289 -12.73 -14.65 4.33
CA GLU A 289 -11.28 -14.72 4.10
C GLU A 289 -10.67 -13.33 3.83
N THR A 290 -9.40 -13.17 4.19
CA THR A 290 -8.58 -12.00 3.85
C THR A 290 -7.25 -12.49 3.31
N VAL A 291 -6.87 -12.02 2.12
CA VAL A 291 -5.59 -12.36 1.48
C VAL A 291 -4.67 -11.15 1.54
N THR A 292 -3.39 -11.37 1.82
CA THR A 292 -2.39 -10.30 1.91
C THR A 292 -1.36 -10.38 0.80
N ALA A 293 -0.91 -9.23 0.30
CA ALA A 293 0.20 -9.09 -0.63
C ALA A 293 1.26 -8.17 -0.05
N GLU A 294 2.53 -8.58 -0.13
CA GLU A 294 3.65 -7.78 0.32
C GLU A 294 4.42 -7.20 -0.86
N VAL A 295 4.82 -5.93 -0.74
CA VAL A 295 5.59 -5.22 -1.77
C VAL A 295 6.65 -4.36 -1.11
N THR A 296 7.83 -4.29 -1.71
CA THR A 296 8.88 -3.34 -1.30
C THR A 296 8.90 -2.17 -2.26
N VAL A 297 8.76 -0.96 -1.73
CA VAL A 297 8.88 0.30 -2.47
C VAL A 297 10.13 1.05 -2.03
N TYR A 298 10.56 2.03 -2.80
CA TYR A 298 11.79 2.78 -2.54
C TYR A 298 11.54 4.28 -2.55
N GLY A 299 12.24 4.99 -1.65
CA GLY A 299 12.21 6.45 -1.60
C GLY A 299 12.96 7.10 -2.76
N GLY A 300 12.61 8.35 -3.04
CA GLY A 300 13.33 9.18 -4.01
C GLY A 300 14.65 9.74 -3.47
N PRO A 301 15.23 10.75 -4.16
CA PRO A 301 16.45 11.43 -3.73
C PRO A 301 16.41 12.07 -2.34
N THR A 302 15.22 12.44 -1.90
CA THR A 302 14.97 13.16 -0.66
C THR A 302 13.83 12.47 0.07
N ASP A 303 13.79 12.65 1.39
CA ASP A 303 12.64 12.22 2.20
C ASP A 303 11.36 12.82 1.62
N SER A 304 10.35 11.98 1.44
CA SER A 304 9.08 12.40 0.88
C SER A 304 7.93 11.57 1.45
N THR A 305 6.70 12.02 1.17
CA THR A 305 5.46 11.31 1.50
C THR A 305 4.74 10.94 0.20
N PRO A 306 5.27 9.98 -0.59
CA PRO A 306 4.66 9.59 -1.86
C PRO A 306 3.23 9.08 -1.69
N LEU A 307 2.45 9.27 -2.75
CA LEU A 307 1.15 8.63 -2.93
C LEU A 307 1.33 7.17 -3.33
N LEU A 308 0.45 6.32 -2.81
CA LEU A 308 0.35 4.88 -3.07
C LEU A 308 -1.06 4.55 -3.57
N PRO A 309 -1.36 4.82 -4.86
CA PRO A 309 -2.67 4.53 -5.44
C PRO A 309 -2.77 3.04 -5.77
N VAL A 310 -3.83 2.39 -5.30
CA VAL A 310 -4.23 1.05 -5.77
C VAL A 310 -5.32 1.22 -6.82
N LEU A 311 -5.11 0.70 -8.01
CA LEU A 311 -6.00 0.82 -9.17
C LEU A 311 -6.64 -0.53 -9.50
N ALA A 312 -7.84 -0.48 -10.06
CA ALA A 312 -8.47 -1.64 -10.69
C ALA A 312 -8.12 -1.70 -12.18
N GLY A 313 -7.03 -2.39 -12.51
CA GLY A 313 -6.50 -2.52 -13.86
C GLY A 313 -5.32 -1.58 -14.14
N PRO A 314 -4.95 -1.42 -15.42
CA PRO A 314 -3.81 -0.60 -15.82
C PRO A 314 -4.06 0.91 -15.62
N PRO A 315 -3.00 1.71 -15.44
CA PRO A 315 -3.08 3.15 -15.24
C PRO A 315 -3.48 3.81 -16.56
N ALA A 316 -4.75 4.21 -16.65
CA ALA A 316 -5.30 4.97 -17.76
C ALA A 316 -6.20 6.09 -17.24
N PRO A 317 -6.39 7.20 -17.98
CA PRO A 317 -7.35 8.23 -17.60
C PRO A 317 -8.74 7.64 -17.33
N GLY A 318 -9.26 7.87 -16.12
CA GLY A 318 -10.55 7.34 -15.69
C GLY A 318 -10.54 5.95 -15.05
N THR A 319 -9.37 5.31 -14.90
CA THR A 319 -9.24 4.09 -14.06
C THR A 319 -9.56 4.45 -12.60
N PRO A 320 -10.50 3.76 -11.94
CA PRO A 320 -10.86 4.05 -10.55
C PRO A 320 -9.73 3.66 -9.59
N ALA A 321 -9.42 4.55 -8.65
CA ALA A 321 -8.58 4.24 -7.50
C ALA A 321 -9.43 3.54 -6.43
N LEU A 322 -9.00 2.34 -6.03
CA LEU A 322 -9.61 1.54 -4.97
C LEU A 322 -9.19 2.00 -3.59
N ALA A 323 -7.92 2.38 -3.47
CA ALA A 323 -7.35 2.98 -2.28
C ALA A 323 -6.32 4.02 -2.67
N LEU A 324 -6.22 5.07 -1.86
CA LEU A 324 -5.18 6.08 -1.97
C LEU A 324 -4.60 6.30 -0.57
N ARG A 325 -3.29 6.10 -0.43
CA ARG A 325 -2.56 6.28 0.83
C ARG A 325 -1.34 7.16 0.64
N GLN A 326 -0.92 7.82 1.70
CA GLN A 326 0.38 8.48 1.81
C GLN A 326 1.19 7.84 2.91
N LEU A 327 2.46 7.60 2.60
CA LEU A 327 3.42 7.03 3.54
C LEU A 327 4.73 7.81 3.47
N LYS A 328 5.33 8.10 4.63
CA LYS A 328 6.67 8.68 4.66
C LYS A 328 7.69 7.61 4.29
N VAL A 329 8.44 7.85 3.22
CA VAL A 329 9.53 6.97 2.77
C VAL A 329 10.82 7.78 2.82
N ARG A 330 11.85 7.21 3.45
CA ARG A 330 13.16 7.86 3.58
C ARG A 330 13.92 7.85 2.26
N ALA A 331 14.75 8.87 2.05
CA ALA A 331 15.54 9.04 0.84
C ALA A 331 16.35 7.77 0.53
N LEU A 332 16.21 7.24 -0.69
CA LEU A 332 16.96 6.08 -1.20
C LEU A 332 16.82 4.78 -0.38
N GLU A 333 15.94 4.74 0.63
CA GLU A 333 15.74 3.57 1.48
C GLU A 333 14.54 2.74 1.00
N PRO A 334 14.58 1.41 1.19
CA PRO A 334 13.44 0.54 0.98
C PRO A 334 12.41 0.67 2.11
N GLU A 335 11.14 0.51 1.77
CA GLU A 335 10.02 0.41 2.71
C GLU A 335 9.15 -0.79 2.33
N ARG A 336 8.83 -1.66 3.29
CA ARG A 336 8.02 -2.85 3.06
C ARG A 336 6.57 -2.58 3.41
N LEU A 337 5.69 -2.81 2.45
CA LEU A 337 4.25 -2.61 2.57
C LEU A 337 3.52 -3.94 2.56
N THR A 338 2.42 -4.02 3.30
CA THR A 338 1.50 -5.15 3.25
C THR A 338 0.10 -4.63 2.97
N PHE A 339 -0.50 -5.11 1.88
CA PHE A 339 -1.88 -4.82 1.52
C PHE A 339 -2.77 -6.02 1.82
N ALA A 340 -4.01 -5.79 2.22
CA ALA A 340 -5.03 -6.80 2.46
C ALA A 340 -6.20 -6.62 1.50
N LEU A 341 -6.64 -7.72 0.90
CA LEU A 341 -7.85 -7.81 0.09
C LEU A 341 -8.96 -8.48 0.90
N ARG A 342 -10.10 -7.80 1.04
CA ARG A 342 -11.29 -8.32 1.72
C ARG A 342 -12.44 -8.66 0.77
N GLY A 343 -12.36 -8.21 -0.48
CA GLY A 343 -13.36 -8.44 -1.53
C GLY A 343 -13.06 -7.57 -2.75
N PRO A 344 -13.81 -7.70 -3.85
CA PRO A 344 -13.64 -6.84 -5.02
C PRO A 344 -13.73 -5.35 -4.65
N GLY A 345 -12.65 -4.61 -4.88
CA GLY A 345 -12.56 -3.19 -4.53
C GLY A 345 -12.30 -2.87 -3.05
N GLU A 346 -12.28 -3.86 -2.16
CA GLU A 346 -11.97 -3.69 -0.74
C GLU A 346 -10.48 -3.98 -0.48
N VAL A 347 -9.60 -3.03 -0.81
CA VAL A 347 -8.15 -3.11 -0.55
C VAL A 347 -7.75 -2.12 0.54
N GLU A 348 -6.96 -2.58 1.50
CA GLU A 348 -6.45 -1.77 2.61
C GLU A 348 -4.93 -1.96 2.75
N LEU A 349 -4.20 -0.89 3.06
CA LEU A 349 -2.80 -0.99 3.51
C LEU A 349 -2.84 -1.33 5.01
N VAL A 350 -2.20 -2.43 5.42
CA VAL A 350 -2.23 -2.89 6.82
C VAL A 350 -0.90 -2.67 7.54
N ALA A 351 0.19 -2.53 6.80
CA ALA A 351 1.50 -2.20 7.34
C ALA A 351 2.31 -1.36 6.33
N PRO A 352 3.09 -0.37 6.80
CA PRO A 352 3.28 0.03 8.20
C PRO A 352 2.09 0.82 8.78
N ALA A 353 1.89 0.73 10.10
CA ALA A 353 0.86 1.51 10.80
C ALA A 353 1.24 3.01 10.85
N GLY A 354 0.27 3.90 10.62
CA GLY A 354 0.50 5.37 10.63
C GLY A 354 0.37 6.07 9.27
N GLU A 355 -0.15 5.35 8.26
CA GLU A 355 -0.59 5.92 6.99
C GLU A 355 -1.64 7.03 7.16
N ARG A 356 -1.65 8.00 6.24
CA ARG A 356 -2.69 9.01 6.15
C ARG A 356 -3.50 8.81 4.87
N THR A 357 -4.82 8.91 4.99
CA THR A 357 -5.70 9.09 3.83
C THR A 357 -5.64 10.58 3.43
N PRO A 358 -5.35 10.92 2.17
CA PRO A 358 -5.37 12.31 1.73
C PRO A 358 -6.74 12.96 1.95
N GLU A 359 -6.77 14.26 2.25
CA GLU A 359 -8.03 15.02 2.43
C GLU A 359 -8.85 15.13 1.14
N GLU A 360 -8.20 15.04 -0.03
CA GLU A 360 -8.86 14.94 -1.33
C GLU A 360 -8.96 13.46 -1.77
N PRO A 361 -10.16 12.85 -1.76
CA PRO A 361 -10.34 11.40 -1.87
C PRO A 361 -10.17 10.83 -3.28
N THR A 362 -10.10 11.68 -4.31
CA THR A 362 -9.91 11.25 -5.71
C THR A 362 -8.62 11.83 -6.25
N ALA A 363 -7.54 11.06 -6.23
CA ALA A 363 -6.39 11.38 -7.06
C ALA A 363 -6.86 11.40 -8.52
N ASP A 364 -6.89 12.58 -9.13
CA ASP A 364 -7.00 12.68 -10.58
C ASP A 364 -5.75 12.00 -11.15
N LEU A 365 -5.92 10.73 -11.55
CA LEU A 365 -4.85 9.90 -12.05
C LEU A 365 -4.15 10.57 -13.24
N SER A 366 -4.88 11.36 -14.04
CA SER A 366 -4.31 12.12 -15.15
C SER A 366 -3.34 13.18 -14.66
N ARG A 367 -3.68 13.93 -13.60
CA ARG A 367 -2.77 14.88 -12.95
C ARG A 367 -1.57 14.20 -12.32
N LEU A 368 -1.78 13.06 -11.65
CA LEU A 368 -0.70 12.31 -11.03
C LEU A 368 0.31 11.79 -12.06
N LEU A 369 -0.17 11.24 -13.18
CA LEU A 369 0.68 10.78 -14.28
C LEU A 369 1.39 11.94 -14.99
N ALA A 370 0.72 13.09 -15.17
CA ALA A 370 1.32 14.29 -15.74
C ALA A 370 2.36 14.96 -14.82
N ALA A 371 2.27 14.73 -13.51
CA ALA A 371 3.20 15.24 -12.50
C ALA A 371 4.43 14.36 -12.29
N LEU A 372 4.61 13.28 -13.08
CA LEU A 372 5.86 12.52 -13.02
C LEU A 372 7.02 13.36 -13.59
N PRO A 373 8.21 13.33 -12.95
CA PRO A 373 9.41 13.91 -13.54
C PRO A 373 9.70 13.24 -14.89
N ARG A 374 10.34 13.95 -15.81
CA ARG A 374 10.73 13.37 -17.10
C ARG A 374 11.90 12.41 -16.92
N ARG A 375 12.87 12.82 -16.10
CA ARG A 375 14.13 12.10 -15.91
C ARG A 375 14.65 12.26 -14.48
N MET A 376 15.20 11.17 -13.95
CA MET A 376 16.11 11.17 -12.82
C MET A 376 17.55 11.22 -13.34
N VAL A 377 18.26 12.29 -12.99
CA VAL A 377 19.66 12.46 -13.35
C VAL A 377 20.51 12.00 -12.17
N ARG A 378 21.24 10.91 -12.39
CA ARG A 378 22.19 10.35 -11.42
C ARG A 378 23.32 11.35 -11.18
N PRO A 379 23.81 11.47 -9.93
CA PRO A 379 25.02 12.24 -9.70
C PRO A 379 26.23 11.61 -10.43
N PRO A 380 27.17 12.42 -10.92
CA PRO A 380 28.39 11.92 -11.53
C PRO A 380 29.20 11.08 -10.54
N ALA A 381 30.00 10.15 -11.04
CA ALA A 381 30.97 9.43 -10.22
C ALA A 381 31.96 10.42 -9.57
N LEU A 382 32.42 10.16 -8.35
CA LEU A 382 33.36 11.01 -7.62
C LEU A 382 34.76 10.40 -7.62
N GLU A 383 35.74 11.15 -8.11
CA GLU A 383 37.16 10.88 -7.90
C GLU A 383 37.75 11.90 -6.93
N LEU A 384 38.13 11.46 -5.73
CA LEU A 384 38.68 12.30 -4.67
C LEU A 384 40.17 12.02 -4.46
N LEU A 385 41.01 13.04 -4.57
CA LEU A 385 42.40 13.00 -4.11
C LEU A 385 42.56 13.86 -2.87
N LEU A 386 43.18 13.31 -1.83
CA LEU A 386 43.44 14.00 -0.57
C LEU A 386 44.93 14.30 -0.44
N THR A 387 45.29 15.50 -0.03
CA THR A 387 46.63 15.76 0.53
C THR A 387 46.48 16.07 2.01
N VAL A 388 47.34 15.47 2.84
CA VAL A 388 47.23 15.60 4.30
C VAL A 388 48.56 16.02 4.89
N ASP A 389 48.58 17.19 5.54
CA ASP A 389 49.72 17.69 6.31
C ASP A 389 49.80 16.94 7.65
N LEU A 390 50.71 15.97 7.69
CA LEU A 390 50.99 15.11 8.84
C LEU A 390 52.13 15.66 9.72
N GLY A 391 52.76 16.76 9.31
CA GLY A 391 53.69 17.55 10.11
C GLY A 391 53.00 18.78 10.70
N GLY A 392 53.35 19.17 11.91
CA GLY A 392 52.76 20.35 12.54
C GLY A 392 53.41 20.69 13.87
N ALA A 393 53.12 21.89 14.36
CA ALA A 393 53.64 22.39 15.62
C ALA A 393 53.08 21.60 16.81
N ASP A 394 51.84 21.14 16.70
CA ASP A 394 51.15 20.33 17.71
C ASP A 394 50.74 18.96 17.16
N ARG A 395 50.92 17.94 18.00
CA ARG A 395 50.45 16.58 17.72
C ARG A 395 48.93 16.52 17.70
N ALA A 396 48.23 17.25 18.57
CA ALA A 396 46.76 17.21 18.58
C ALA A 396 46.18 17.81 17.30
N GLU A 397 46.76 18.89 16.78
CA GLU A 397 46.41 19.51 15.50
C GLU A 397 46.54 18.52 14.32
N THR A 398 47.65 17.77 14.26
CA THR A 398 47.90 16.83 13.17
C THR A 398 47.10 15.52 13.32
N GLU A 399 46.83 15.08 14.55
CA GLU A 399 45.88 13.99 14.83
C GLU A 399 44.44 14.37 14.43
N GLU A 400 44.01 15.62 14.67
CA GLU A 400 42.72 16.14 14.24
C GLU A 400 42.56 16.07 12.72
N ARG A 401 43.55 16.53 11.95
CA ARG A 401 43.52 16.49 10.48
C ARG A 401 43.39 15.07 9.96
N LEU A 402 44.15 14.13 10.54
CA LEU A 402 44.10 12.73 10.14
C LEU A 402 42.78 12.07 10.54
N ALA A 403 42.23 12.40 11.72
CA ALA A 403 40.92 11.95 12.16
C ALA A 403 39.82 12.47 11.22
N PHE A 404 39.86 13.75 10.84
CA PHE A 404 38.96 14.36 9.88
C PHE A 404 38.95 13.61 8.54
N VAL A 405 40.13 13.34 7.97
CA VAL A 405 40.24 12.62 6.68
C VAL A 405 39.75 11.18 6.79
N ARG A 406 40.02 10.49 7.90
CA ARG A 406 39.48 9.16 8.17
C ARG A 406 37.95 9.19 8.27
N GLU A 407 37.36 10.20 8.91
CA GLU A 407 35.92 10.33 9.01
C GLU A 407 35.26 10.61 7.64
N VAL A 408 35.86 11.48 6.81
CA VAL A 408 35.43 11.70 5.42
C VAL A 408 35.46 10.38 4.63
N ALA A 409 36.56 9.62 4.70
CA ALA A 409 36.67 8.32 4.04
C ALA A 409 35.63 7.31 4.56
N ALA A 410 35.35 7.30 5.87
CA ALA A 410 34.35 6.43 6.48
C ALA A 410 32.91 6.80 6.07
N LEU A 411 32.59 8.09 5.95
CA LEU A 411 31.30 8.57 5.45
C LEU A 411 31.08 8.15 3.98
N LEU A 412 32.09 8.33 3.14
CA LEU A 412 32.05 7.90 1.73
C LEU A 412 31.94 6.37 1.62
N ALA A 413 32.64 5.61 2.47
CA ALA A 413 32.56 4.15 2.49
C ALA A 413 31.17 3.63 2.92
N ARG A 414 30.47 4.34 3.81
CA ARG A 414 29.08 4.00 4.15
C ARG A 414 28.12 4.27 2.99
N LYS A 415 28.37 5.33 2.22
CA LYS A 415 27.52 5.72 1.08
C LYS A 415 27.71 4.81 -0.13
N ASP A 416 28.96 4.45 -0.44
CA ASP A 416 29.32 3.56 -1.54
C ASP A 416 30.26 2.44 -1.07
N PRO A 417 29.73 1.42 -0.36
CA PRO A 417 30.55 0.33 0.19
C PRO A 417 31.27 -0.48 -0.88
N ALA A 418 30.68 -0.58 -2.07
CA ALA A 418 31.22 -1.33 -3.19
C ALA A 418 32.25 -0.55 -4.03
N GLY A 419 32.37 0.77 -3.83
CA GLY A 419 33.23 1.63 -4.65
C GLY A 419 32.77 1.72 -6.11
N ALA A 420 31.45 1.63 -6.35
CA ALA A 420 30.87 1.65 -7.68
C ALA A 420 30.86 3.06 -8.31
N THR A 421 30.77 4.10 -7.47
CA THR A 421 30.66 5.50 -7.91
C THR A 421 31.70 6.41 -7.29
N VAL A 422 32.35 6.00 -6.19
CA VAL A 422 33.37 6.81 -5.50
C VAL A 422 34.71 6.10 -5.54
N ARG A 423 35.75 6.83 -5.98
CA ARG A 423 37.15 6.41 -5.86
C ARG A 423 37.92 7.49 -5.12
N ALA A 424 38.67 7.09 -4.09
CA ALA A 424 39.42 8.01 -3.26
C ALA A 424 40.88 7.58 -3.11
N GLY A 425 41.80 8.53 -3.23
CA GLY A 425 43.24 8.37 -3.04
C GLY A 425 43.80 9.44 -2.09
N ALA A 426 45.01 9.23 -1.58
CA ALA A 426 45.61 10.17 -0.63
C ALA A 426 47.13 10.23 -0.70
N VAL A 427 47.69 11.40 -0.43
CA VAL A 427 49.13 11.64 -0.26
C VAL A 427 49.37 12.35 1.07
N GLY A 428 50.04 11.68 2.01
CA GLY A 428 50.43 12.27 3.28
C GLY A 428 51.80 12.93 3.14
N HIS A 429 51.94 14.14 3.65
CA HIS A 429 53.18 14.91 3.56
C HIS A 429 53.58 15.51 4.91
N TYR A 430 54.88 15.74 5.09
CA TYR A 430 55.45 16.29 6.31
C TYR A 430 56.30 17.52 5.96
N ASP A 431 57.54 17.56 6.45
CA ASP A 431 58.50 18.64 6.25
C ASP A 431 59.68 18.15 5.44
N HIS A 432 60.37 19.10 4.79
CA HIS A 432 61.72 18.84 4.32
C HIS A 432 62.65 18.67 5.50
N THR A 433 63.53 17.68 5.42
CA THR A 433 64.60 17.53 6.41
C THR A 433 65.90 18.09 5.86
N ASP A 434 66.32 19.24 6.39
CA ASP A 434 67.67 19.77 6.21
C ASP A 434 68.59 19.11 7.26
N TYR A 435 69.57 18.31 6.83
CA TYR A 435 70.63 17.81 7.71
C TYR A 435 71.92 18.57 7.36
N GLU A 436 72.48 19.30 8.34
CA GLU A 436 73.55 20.32 8.19
C GLU A 436 74.91 19.84 7.64
N THR A 437 75.05 18.62 7.11
CA THR A 437 76.34 18.08 6.65
C THR A 437 76.40 17.86 5.14
N ALA A 438 77.50 18.28 4.51
CA ALA A 438 77.78 18.24 3.07
C ALA A 438 77.74 16.84 2.39
N TRP A 439 77.49 15.77 3.16
CA TRP A 439 77.41 14.38 2.68
C TRP A 439 76.04 13.72 2.95
N ALA A 440 75.05 14.45 3.46
CA ALA A 440 73.72 13.92 3.77
C ALA A 440 72.77 14.04 2.57
N LYS A 441 72.08 12.95 2.21
CA LYS A 441 70.98 12.99 1.23
C LYS A 441 69.77 13.70 1.86
N ALA A 442 69.22 14.70 1.17
CA ALA A 442 67.94 15.30 1.51
C ALA A 442 66.85 14.20 1.52
N GLY A 443 66.16 14.03 2.66
CA GLY A 443 65.12 13.02 2.82
C GLY A 443 63.75 13.61 2.55
N LEU A 444 63.05 13.06 1.55
CA LEU A 444 61.63 13.29 1.30
C LEU A 444 60.82 12.59 2.40
N LEU A 445 60.01 13.33 3.15
CA LEU A 445 59.00 12.73 4.01
C LEU A 445 57.65 12.86 3.33
N LEU A 446 57.38 11.95 2.40
CA LEU A 446 56.01 11.61 1.99
C LEU A 446 55.66 10.25 2.58
N ARG A 447 54.40 10.08 2.99
CA ARG A 447 53.84 8.73 3.12
C ARG A 447 53.67 8.14 1.73
N ALA A 448 53.75 6.81 1.63
CA ALA A 448 53.49 6.09 0.39
C ALA A 448 52.12 6.52 -0.18
N PRO A 449 52.06 7.05 -1.41
CA PRO A 449 50.82 7.50 -2.02
C PRO A 449 49.81 6.35 -2.14
N VAL A 450 48.57 6.62 -1.79
CA VAL A 450 47.45 5.69 -1.93
C VAL A 450 46.74 6.00 -3.24
N VAL A 451 46.89 5.11 -4.23
CA VAL A 451 46.18 5.19 -5.52
C VAL A 451 44.66 5.15 -5.30
N ALA A 452 43.92 5.91 -6.13
CA ALA A 452 42.46 6.01 -6.08
C ALA A 452 41.76 4.63 -6.14
N ARG A 453 41.04 4.31 -5.06
CA ARG A 453 40.43 3.00 -4.79
C ARG A 453 39.09 3.17 -4.04
N PRO A 454 38.29 2.11 -3.83
CA PRO A 454 37.07 2.21 -3.02
C PRO A 454 37.34 2.88 -1.66
N PRO A 455 36.43 3.73 -1.13
CA PRO A 455 36.68 4.50 0.09
C PRO A 455 37.00 3.63 1.33
N ALA A 456 36.45 2.43 1.40
CA ALA A 456 36.75 1.47 2.48
C ALA A 456 38.23 1.04 2.48
N GLU A 457 38.82 0.85 1.30
CA GLU A 457 40.24 0.50 1.18
C GLU A 457 41.16 1.70 1.46
N LEU A 458 40.73 2.91 1.09
CA LEU A 458 41.43 4.13 1.49
C LEU A 458 41.44 4.26 3.03
N LEU A 459 40.30 4.06 3.68
CA LEU A 459 40.19 4.11 5.15
C LEU A 459 41.14 3.11 5.82
N ALA A 460 41.22 1.89 5.29
CA ALA A 460 42.17 0.87 5.77
C ALA A 460 43.63 1.32 5.59
N ALA A 461 43.99 1.92 4.45
CA ALA A 461 45.33 2.45 4.22
C ALA A 461 45.67 3.59 5.20
N LEU A 462 44.73 4.52 5.42
CA LEU A 462 44.88 5.65 6.34
C LEU A 462 45.02 5.22 7.81
N ALA A 463 44.54 4.03 8.19
CA ALA A 463 44.69 3.51 9.56
C ALA A 463 46.17 3.34 9.95
N THR A 464 47.05 3.09 8.98
CA THR A 464 48.51 2.93 9.19
C THR A 464 49.26 4.27 9.27
N TRP A 465 48.59 5.38 8.97
CA TRP A 465 49.20 6.70 9.01
C TRP A 465 49.25 7.22 10.44
N SER A 466 50.29 7.99 10.73
CA SER A 466 50.54 8.59 12.03
C SER A 466 51.14 9.97 11.82
N PRO A 467 50.78 10.96 12.63
CA PRO A 467 51.46 12.25 12.63
C PRO A 467 52.95 12.14 12.99
N ALA A 468 53.72 13.14 12.58
CA ALA A 468 55.11 13.31 13.01
C ALA A 468 55.33 14.75 13.53
N PRO A 469 56.31 14.96 14.43
CA PRO A 469 56.67 16.29 14.89
C PRO A 469 57.08 17.19 13.71
N GLY A 470 56.57 18.42 13.68
CA GLY A 470 57.03 19.46 12.77
C GLY A 470 58.48 19.86 13.07
N ARG A 471 59.22 20.16 12.01
CA ARG A 471 60.58 20.69 12.01
C ARG A 471 60.66 22.10 11.42
N GLN A 472 59.65 22.53 10.64
CA GLN A 472 59.57 23.86 10.04
C GLN A 472 58.18 24.46 10.21
N ASP A 473 58.09 25.73 10.62
CA ASP A 473 56.79 26.39 10.83
C ASP A 473 56.28 27.14 9.59
N THR A 474 57.15 27.41 8.61
CA THR A 474 56.84 28.31 7.49
C THR A 474 56.17 27.64 6.28
N VAL A 475 56.55 26.40 5.98
CA VAL A 475 56.07 25.63 4.82
C VAL A 475 56.02 24.14 5.16
N SER A 476 55.25 23.38 4.39
CA SER A 476 55.26 21.91 4.38
C SER A 476 55.80 21.40 3.04
N SER A 477 56.01 20.10 2.89
CA SER A 477 56.35 19.47 1.60
C SER A 477 55.12 19.25 0.68
N LEU A 478 54.14 20.15 0.73
CA LEU A 478 52.88 20.06 -0.02
C LEU A 478 53.09 20.16 -1.54
N GLU A 479 54.09 20.89 -2.02
CA GLU A 479 54.45 20.95 -3.44
C GLU A 479 54.79 19.59 -4.03
N ASP A 480 55.49 18.75 -3.26
CA ASP A 480 55.81 17.38 -3.66
C ASP A 480 54.56 16.49 -3.57
N ALA A 481 53.69 16.71 -2.59
CA ALA A 481 52.41 16.00 -2.51
C ALA A 481 51.48 16.33 -3.68
N LEU A 482 51.45 17.59 -4.12
CA LEU A 482 50.71 18.03 -5.31
C LEU A 482 51.31 17.44 -6.58
N HIS A 483 52.64 17.34 -6.67
CA HIS A 483 53.30 16.65 -7.77
C HIS A 483 52.89 15.19 -7.83
N GLU A 484 52.95 14.46 -6.72
CA GLU A 484 52.51 13.06 -6.64
C GLU A 484 51.02 12.90 -6.92
N ALA A 485 50.16 13.81 -6.43
CA ALA A 485 48.74 13.81 -6.77
C ALA A 485 48.51 13.98 -8.28
N ALA A 486 49.28 14.86 -8.95
CA ALA A 486 49.25 15.00 -10.40
C ALA A 486 49.74 13.74 -11.13
N VAL A 487 50.75 13.03 -10.58
CA VAL A 487 51.22 11.74 -11.11
C VAL A 487 50.16 10.66 -10.96
N LEU A 488 49.49 10.58 -9.80
CA LEU A 488 48.38 9.65 -9.58
C LEU A 488 47.23 9.92 -10.55
N ALA A 489 46.86 11.18 -10.73
CA ALA A 489 45.88 11.59 -11.72
C ALA A 489 46.32 11.24 -13.16
N ALA A 490 47.61 11.28 -13.49
CA ALA A 490 48.07 10.90 -14.83
C ALA A 490 48.01 9.38 -15.10
N ARG A 491 48.06 8.54 -14.05
CA ARG A 491 48.06 7.07 -14.15
C ARG A 491 46.65 6.45 -14.22
N ARG A 492 45.63 7.26 -14.54
CA ARG A 492 44.23 6.81 -14.62
C ARG A 492 44.06 5.73 -15.70
N PRO A 493 43.18 4.72 -15.48
CA PRO A 493 42.85 3.73 -16.49
C PRO A 493 42.29 4.38 -17.76
N VAL A 494 42.62 3.81 -18.92
CA VAL A 494 42.06 4.23 -20.21
C VAL A 494 40.53 4.09 -20.16
N GLY A 495 39.79 5.18 -20.43
CA GLY A 495 38.33 5.25 -20.33
C GLY A 495 37.78 5.98 -19.10
N ALA A 496 38.64 6.44 -18.18
CA ALA A 496 38.24 7.24 -17.01
C ALA A 496 37.93 8.73 -17.33
N ASP A 497 38.09 9.15 -18.59
CA ASP A 497 37.74 10.48 -19.09
C ASP A 497 36.30 10.51 -19.65
N SER A 498 35.33 10.30 -18.77
CA SER A 498 33.93 10.63 -19.06
C SER A 498 33.58 12.00 -18.46
N ASP A 499 32.73 12.77 -19.16
CA ASP A 499 32.08 13.98 -18.64
C ASP A 499 31.19 13.69 -17.41
N GLU A 500 31.01 12.42 -17.06
CA GLU A 500 30.19 11.91 -15.96
C GLU A 500 30.98 11.68 -14.66
N THR A 501 32.25 12.13 -14.58
CA THR A 501 33.06 12.03 -13.35
C THR A 501 33.39 13.41 -12.78
N CYS A 502 32.95 13.69 -11.56
CA CYS A 502 33.36 14.84 -10.78
C CYS A 502 34.70 14.55 -10.09
N ARG A 503 35.71 15.38 -10.36
CA ARG A 503 37.06 15.20 -9.82
C ARG A 503 37.38 16.28 -8.82
N VAL A 504 37.87 15.91 -7.65
CA VAL A 504 38.15 16.84 -6.56
C VAL A 504 39.50 16.54 -5.93
N LEU A 505 40.30 17.58 -5.74
CA LEU A 505 41.45 17.59 -4.85
C LEU A 505 41.05 18.31 -3.57
N LEU A 506 41.15 17.63 -2.43
CA LEU A 506 40.96 18.23 -1.12
C LEU A 506 42.31 18.30 -0.38
N VAL A 507 42.81 19.53 -0.21
CA VAL A 507 44.06 19.83 0.49
C VAL A 507 43.77 20.08 1.96
N VAL A 508 44.25 19.22 2.86
CA VAL A 508 44.06 19.34 4.32
C VAL A 508 45.37 19.68 5.00
N GLY A 509 45.49 20.91 5.50
CA GLY A 509 46.72 21.35 6.17
C GLY A 509 46.70 22.79 6.67
N GLY A 510 47.71 23.15 7.45
CA GLY A 510 47.86 24.51 8.01
C GLY A 510 48.97 25.33 7.37
N ARG A 511 49.93 24.68 6.70
CA ARG A 511 51.13 25.33 6.15
C ARG A 511 51.12 25.31 4.61
N PRO A 512 51.50 26.42 3.94
CA PRO A 512 51.52 26.48 2.48
C PRO A 512 52.62 25.57 1.88
N PRO A 513 52.59 25.31 0.56
CA PRO A 513 53.67 24.62 -0.14
C PRO A 513 54.94 25.49 -0.20
N ALA A 514 56.12 24.88 -0.33
CA ALA A 514 57.35 25.61 -0.60
C ALA A 514 57.39 26.07 -2.08
N PRO A 515 57.81 27.31 -2.38
CA PRO A 515 58.00 27.76 -3.76
C PRO A 515 59.23 27.10 -4.42
N ALA A 516 59.23 26.92 -5.75
CA ALA A 516 60.38 26.37 -6.47
C ALA A 516 61.67 27.20 -6.36
N ARG A 517 61.54 28.50 -6.07
CA ARG A 517 62.63 29.43 -5.79
C ARG A 517 62.30 30.21 -4.52
N GLN A 518 63.32 30.60 -3.75
CA GLN A 518 63.14 31.31 -2.50
C GLN A 518 62.31 32.58 -2.72
N HIS A 519 61.30 32.80 -1.86
CA HIS A 519 60.41 33.94 -1.94
C HIS A 519 60.49 34.78 -0.65
N GLY A 520 61.42 35.74 -0.65
CA GLY A 520 61.75 36.48 0.57
C GLY A 520 62.32 35.56 1.65
N VAL A 521 61.60 35.45 2.77
CA VAL A 521 61.95 34.58 3.90
C VAL A 521 61.35 33.18 3.81
N VAL A 522 60.51 32.91 2.79
CA VAL A 522 59.94 31.57 2.57
C VAL A 522 60.97 30.71 1.85
N PRO A 523 61.42 29.58 2.45
CA PRO A 523 62.46 28.74 1.87
C PRO A 523 61.97 28.06 0.58
N ALA A 524 62.88 27.83 -0.37
CA ALA A 524 62.55 27.13 -1.59
C ALA A 524 62.35 25.62 -1.35
N CYS A 525 61.58 24.96 -2.20
CA CYS A 525 61.56 23.51 -2.27
C CYS A 525 62.98 22.99 -2.59
N PRO A 526 63.57 22.11 -1.77
CA PRO A 526 64.91 21.56 -2.01
C PRO A 526 65.04 20.79 -3.33
N ARG A 527 63.92 20.28 -3.86
CA ARG A 527 63.85 19.56 -5.14
C ARG A 527 63.56 20.46 -6.34
N GLY A 528 63.34 21.75 -6.11
CA GLY A 528 62.89 22.69 -7.14
C GLY A 528 61.48 22.39 -7.67
N THR A 529 60.68 21.61 -6.93
CA THR A 529 59.31 21.28 -7.33
C THR A 529 58.45 22.55 -7.38
N ASP A 530 57.83 22.81 -8.53
CA ASP A 530 56.89 23.91 -8.69
C ASP A 530 55.45 23.44 -8.49
N TRP A 531 54.88 23.78 -7.33
CA TRP A 531 53.49 23.45 -7.01
C TRP A 531 52.49 24.07 -7.97
N ARG A 532 52.78 25.23 -8.57
CA ARG A 532 51.86 25.86 -9.54
C ARG A 532 51.76 25.03 -10.81
N THR A 533 52.88 24.47 -11.26
CA THR A 533 52.91 23.53 -12.39
C THR A 533 52.10 22.27 -12.08
N ALA A 534 52.24 21.68 -10.88
CA ALA A 534 51.46 20.51 -10.48
C ALA A 534 49.95 20.82 -10.40
N LEU A 535 49.58 21.96 -9.81
CA LEU A 535 48.20 22.43 -9.71
C LEU A 535 47.58 22.70 -11.10
N GLY A 536 48.36 23.27 -12.02
CA GLY A 536 47.95 23.49 -13.41
C GLY A 536 47.61 22.18 -14.13
N ARG A 537 48.41 21.11 -13.92
CA ARG A 537 48.13 19.78 -14.48
C ARG A 537 46.84 19.18 -13.93
N LEU A 538 46.61 19.32 -12.62
CA LEU A 538 45.37 18.84 -11.97
C LEU A 538 44.14 19.58 -12.51
N ARG A 539 44.21 20.91 -12.64
CA ARG A 539 43.12 21.71 -13.24
C ARG A 539 42.87 21.33 -14.69
N ALA A 540 43.91 21.15 -15.49
CA ALA A 540 43.78 20.68 -16.87
C ALA A 540 43.14 19.28 -16.95
N GLY A 541 43.32 18.45 -15.93
CA GLY A 541 42.64 17.18 -15.74
C GLY A 541 41.20 17.27 -15.20
N GLY A 542 40.66 18.48 -15.02
CA GLY A 542 39.28 18.72 -14.56
C GLY A 542 39.07 18.66 -13.04
N PHE A 543 40.14 18.69 -12.23
CA PHE A 543 40.01 18.67 -10.78
C PHE A 543 39.53 20.03 -10.24
N ARG A 544 38.45 20.00 -9.45
CA ARG A 544 38.07 21.08 -8.53
C ARG A 544 39.01 21.09 -7.34
N LEU A 545 39.39 22.26 -6.87
CA LEU A 545 40.38 22.48 -5.82
C LEU A 545 39.72 23.02 -4.56
N LEU A 546 39.66 22.16 -3.54
CA LEU A 546 39.13 22.49 -2.23
C LEU A 546 40.26 22.47 -1.21
N ALA A 547 40.22 23.37 -0.25
CA ALA A 547 41.17 23.39 0.86
C ALA A 547 40.43 23.33 2.21
N ARG A 548 40.94 22.54 3.15
CA ARG A 548 40.60 22.65 4.56
C ARG A 548 41.82 23.19 5.30
N THR A 549 41.71 24.44 5.76
CA THR A 549 42.82 25.13 6.41
C THR A 549 42.33 26.07 7.51
N HIS A 550 43.18 26.35 8.50
CA HIS A 550 42.86 27.33 9.53
C HIS A 550 42.90 28.75 8.93
N PRO A 551 41.93 29.62 9.24
CA PRO A 551 42.12 31.04 8.99
C PRO A 551 43.33 31.53 9.80
N ALA A 552 44.13 32.45 9.24
CA ALA A 552 45.15 33.14 10.01
C ALA A 552 44.46 33.98 11.10
N THR A 553 44.30 33.42 12.31
CA THR A 553 43.67 34.09 13.44
C THR A 553 44.73 34.78 14.28
N GLY A 554 44.88 36.08 14.10
CA GLY A 554 45.78 36.92 14.88
C GLY A 554 46.00 38.28 14.24
N PRO A 555 46.47 39.30 14.99
CA PRO A 555 46.93 40.54 14.40
C PRO A 555 48.05 40.26 13.39
N PRO A 556 48.16 41.05 12.30
CA PRO A 556 49.22 40.86 11.32
C PRO A 556 50.58 40.91 12.01
N ALA A 557 51.47 40.01 11.62
CA ALA A 557 52.75 39.86 12.28
C ALA A 557 53.52 41.20 12.33
N PRO A 558 54.17 41.51 13.47
CA PRO A 558 54.76 42.83 13.70
C PRO A 558 55.98 43.11 12.81
N ASP A 559 56.69 42.08 12.36
CA ASP A 559 57.86 42.23 11.48
C ASP A 559 57.52 42.09 9.98
N ALA A 560 58.40 42.63 9.12
CA ALA A 560 58.18 42.64 7.67
C ALA A 560 58.30 41.25 7.03
N ALA A 561 59.10 40.36 7.62
CA ALA A 561 59.37 39.01 7.13
C ALA A 561 58.15 38.10 7.28
N ALA A 562 57.56 38.07 8.47
CA ALA A 562 56.34 37.34 8.78
C ALA A 562 55.13 37.90 8.03
N ARG A 563 55.06 39.22 7.77
CA ARG A 563 54.06 39.78 6.83
C ARG A 563 54.26 39.27 5.40
N GLN A 564 55.49 39.11 4.94
CA GLN A 564 55.77 38.57 3.61
C GLN A 564 55.42 37.08 3.52
N ALA A 565 55.79 36.28 4.52
CA ALA A 565 55.40 34.88 4.62
C ALA A 565 53.88 34.71 4.67
N GLY A 566 53.18 35.54 5.45
CA GLY A 566 51.72 35.55 5.53
C GLY A 566 51.04 35.91 4.21
N ARG A 567 51.58 36.89 3.45
CA ARG A 567 51.09 37.20 2.09
C ARG A 567 51.24 36.03 1.13
N TYR A 568 52.41 35.36 1.16
CA TYR A 568 52.65 34.17 0.35
C TYR A 568 51.68 33.04 0.71
N ALA A 569 51.50 32.76 2.01
CA ALA A 569 50.58 31.73 2.48
C ALA A 569 49.14 32.02 2.03
N ALA A 570 48.67 33.27 2.15
CA ALA A 570 47.36 33.69 1.71
C ALA A 570 47.16 33.55 0.19
N GLU A 571 48.18 33.85 -0.61
CA GLU A 571 48.16 33.65 -2.06
C GLU A 571 48.08 32.15 -2.41
N ALA A 572 48.92 31.33 -1.78
CA ALA A 572 48.94 29.90 -2.00
C ALA A 572 47.60 29.24 -1.63
N TRP A 573 47.05 29.55 -0.45
CA TRP A 573 45.77 29.00 -0.02
C TRP A 573 44.59 29.48 -0.88
N ARG A 574 44.62 30.70 -1.40
CA ARG A 574 43.62 31.17 -2.37
C ARG A 574 43.67 30.35 -3.66
N ALA A 575 44.85 29.94 -4.11
CA ALA A 575 44.99 29.09 -5.30
C ALA A 575 44.55 27.65 -5.04
N LEU A 576 44.89 27.09 -3.86
CA LEU A 576 44.59 25.71 -3.47
C LEU A 576 43.12 25.49 -3.09
N GLY A 577 42.42 26.52 -2.62
CA GLY A 577 40.99 26.51 -2.30
C GLY A 577 40.14 27.32 -3.28
N ALA A 578 40.56 27.41 -4.54
CA ALA A 578 39.91 28.25 -5.55
C ALA A 578 38.43 27.92 -5.77
N ASP A 579 38.03 26.66 -5.56
CA ASP A 579 36.66 26.18 -5.73
C ASP A 579 35.90 25.99 -4.40
N GLY A 580 36.55 26.30 -3.27
CA GLY A 580 35.96 26.23 -1.94
C GLY A 580 36.98 26.04 -0.81
N VAL A 581 36.63 26.56 0.38
CA VAL A 581 37.45 26.45 1.59
C VAL A 581 36.58 26.00 2.77
N PHE A 582 37.05 25.00 3.50
CA PHE A 582 36.48 24.52 4.76
C PHE A 582 37.37 24.92 5.94
N ARG A 583 36.75 25.13 7.10
CA ARG A 583 37.39 25.59 8.32
C ARG A 583 37.30 24.54 9.42
N PRO A 584 38.44 24.16 10.04
CA PRO A 584 38.43 23.35 11.24
C PRO A 584 37.55 23.96 12.33
N GLY A 585 36.73 23.13 12.98
CA GLY A 585 35.80 23.53 14.04
C GLY A 585 34.50 24.20 13.58
N ALA A 586 34.37 24.60 12.31
CA ALA A 586 33.13 25.16 11.76
C ALA A 586 32.46 24.21 10.76
N ASP A 587 33.24 23.57 9.89
CA ASP A 587 32.74 22.64 8.89
C ASP A 587 33.01 21.19 9.33
N SER A 588 31.95 20.39 9.43
CA SER A 588 32.04 18.98 9.79
C SER A 588 32.49 18.10 8.60
N PRO A 589 33.04 16.90 8.85
CA PRO A 589 33.25 15.90 7.80
C PRO A 589 32.01 15.63 6.95
N GLN A 590 30.81 15.67 7.55
CA GLN A 590 29.54 15.51 6.86
C GLN A 590 29.26 16.65 5.89
N ASP A 591 29.58 17.90 6.25
CA ASP A 591 29.42 19.06 5.38
C ASP A 591 30.36 18.99 4.17
N VAL A 592 31.59 18.52 4.39
CA VAL A 592 32.54 18.29 3.29
C VAL A 592 32.04 17.21 2.35
N VAL A 593 31.59 16.05 2.86
CA VAL A 593 31.04 14.99 2.00
C VAL A 593 29.83 15.47 1.19
N ARG A 594 28.95 16.28 1.77
CA ARG A 594 27.83 16.89 1.03
C ARG A 594 28.28 17.82 -0.10
N ALA A 595 29.38 18.55 0.09
CA ALA A 595 29.94 19.44 -0.94
C ALA A 595 30.69 18.68 -2.04
N LEU A 596 31.25 17.51 -1.73
CA LEU A 596 31.96 16.64 -2.67
C LEU A 596 31.02 15.85 -3.59
N ASP A 597 29.79 15.58 -3.14
CA ASP A 597 28.89 14.61 -3.75
C ASP A 597 27.58 15.29 -4.21
N PRO A 598 27.44 15.62 -5.49
CA PRO A 598 26.25 16.32 -5.98
C PRO A 598 24.98 15.50 -5.68
N PRO A 599 23.86 16.12 -5.30
CA PRO A 599 22.62 15.39 -5.14
C PRO A 599 22.10 14.88 -6.49
N TRP A 600 21.31 13.81 -6.45
CA TRP A 600 20.43 13.43 -7.56
C TRP A 600 19.59 14.65 -8.00
N ARG A 601 19.41 14.81 -9.30
CA ARG A 601 18.57 15.89 -9.86
C ARG A 601 17.37 15.29 -10.56
N HIS A 602 16.27 16.02 -10.51
CA HIS A 602 15.07 15.74 -11.31
C HIS A 602 14.95 16.75 -12.45
N GLU A 603 14.65 16.26 -13.64
CA GLU A 603 14.18 17.10 -14.74
C GLU A 603 12.64 17.15 -14.69
N GLY A 604 12.10 18.19 -14.06
CA GLY A 604 10.67 18.37 -13.86
C GLY A 604 10.27 18.42 -12.37
N PRO A 605 8.99 18.24 -12.05
CA PRO A 605 8.51 18.26 -10.67
C PRO A 605 9.06 17.10 -9.83
N ALA A 606 8.96 17.21 -8.50
CA ALA A 606 9.25 16.09 -7.60
C ALA A 606 8.29 14.92 -7.88
N CYS A 607 8.81 13.68 -7.83
CA CYS A 607 8.00 12.50 -8.10
C CYS A 607 6.92 12.33 -7.02
N PRO A 608 5.62 12.30 -7.38
CA PRO A 608 4.53 12.12 -6.43
C PRO A 608 4.36 10.66 -5.98
N LEU A 609 5.05 9.71 -6.62
CA LEU A 609 4.94 8.27 -6.38
C LEU A 609 6.21 7.70 -5.73
N ALA A 610 6.05 6.57 -5.05
CA ALA A 610 7.18 5.76 -4.60
C ALA A 610 7.80 5.00 -5.78
N PHE A 611 9.08 4.64 -5.68
CA PHE A 611 9.79 3.94 -6.75
C PHE A 611 9.66 2.42 -6.61
N ALA A 612 9.51 1.72 -7.73
CA ALA A 612 9.42 0.25 -7.79
C ALA A 612 10.77 -0.47 -7.62
N ALA A 613 11.87 0.27 -7.75
CA ALA A 613 13.22 -0.24 -7.66
C ALA A 613 14.14 0.83 -7.05
N PRO A 614 15.26 0.46 -6.42
CA PRO A 614 16.20 1.41 -5.87
C PRO A 614 16.79 2.28 -6.98
N LEU A 615 16.94 3.58 -6.72
CA LEU A 615 17.72 4.48 -7.57
C LEU A 615 19.20 4.08 -7.44
N ARG A 616 19.80 3.64 -8.55
CA ARG A 616 21.20 3.18 -8.57
C ARG A 616 22.11 4.21 -9.20
#